data_AF-A0A7J8DF15-F1
#
_entry.id   AF-A0A7J8DF15-F1
#
_cell.length_a   1.000
_cell.length_b   1.000
_cell.length_c   1.000
_cell.angle_alpha   90.00
_cell.angle_beta   90.00
_cell.angle_gamma   90.00
#
_symmetry.space_group_name_H-M   'P 1'
#
loop_
_entity.id
_entity.type
_entity.pdbx_description
1 polymer ?
#
loop_
_entity_poly.entity_id
_entity_poly.type
_entity_poly.pdbx_seq_one_letter_code
_entity_poly.pdbx_strand_id
1 'polypeptide(L)'
;MNDSRQPSLFFITLPDLHKLCAVRIVLSNGMADTEVRSTQMKMCRQLLFLHQDILTSPVPGIFNQIWVVMAIPFYKAGKLSAYIEKHEAKVEAPQRVIPVILQNCLLYSLTARLAPAWNKTGHLLVQGREFLSEMGKQSAVVLNINVTETQVCLSIEAYTIRLPPPELREFDISQSIIKDFDTHKNAVIEGHSILNNWCYVLPSMKMGKILSILHTAPPDCPFRSYGDFQMHWDNLR
;
A
#
# COMPACT_ATOMS: atom_id res chain seq x y z
N MET A 1 -9.98 28.49 15.69
CA MET A 1 -8.51 28.66 15.81
C MET A 1 -7.87 27.36 15.34
N ASN A 2 -7.27 27.35 14.15
CA ASN A 2 -6.44 26.23 13.71
C ASN A 2 -5.07 26.44 14.32
N ASP A 3 -4.80 25.82 15.46
CA ASP A 3 -3.41 25.64 15.89
C ASP A 3 -2.71 24.90 14.75
N SER A 4 -1.67 25.52 14.18
CA SER A 4 -0.80 24.84 13.23
C SER A 4 -0.19 23.65 13.95
N ARG A 5 -0.69 22.44 13.66
CA ARG A 5 -0.18 21.21 14.26
C ARG A 5 1.28 21.08 13.85
N GLN A 6 2.17 21.19 14.83
CA GLN A 6 3.59 21.01 14.58
C GLN A 6 3.89 19.51 14.57
N PRO A 7 4.58 19.01 13.53
CA PRO A 7 5.01 17.62 13.51
C PRO A 7 6.06 17.38 14.61
N SER A 8 5.99 16.22 15.26
CA SER A 8 7.04 15.73 16.13
C SER A 8 8.19 15.20 15.28
N LEU A 9 9.39 15.72 15.51
CA LEU A 9 10.61 15.31 14.79
C LEU A 9 11.44 14.36 15.64
N PHE A 10 11.85 13.24 15.04
CA PHE A 10 12.73 12.25 15.65
C PHE A 10 13.96 12.05 14.78
N PHE A 11 15.14 12.14 15.39
CA PHE A 11 16.41 11.98 14.68
C PHE A 11 17.05 10.66 15.09
N ILE A 12 17.43 9.86 14.10
CA ILE A 12 18.01 8.53 14.27
C ILE A 12 19.38 8.54 13.57
N THR A 13 20.40 8.04 14.27
CA THR A 13 21.73 7.85 13.71
C THR A 13 21.71 6.79 12.62
N LEU A 14 22.34 7.07 11.47
CA LEU A 14 22.43 6.09 10.39
C LEU A 14 23.41 4.97 10.73
N PRO A 15 23.12 3.73 10.29
CA PRO A 15 24.16 2.71 10.23
C PRO A 15 25.24 3.13 9.22
N ASP A 16 26.44 2.59 9.40
CA ASP A 16 27.53 2.80 8.46
C ASP A 16 27.16 2.27 7.06
N LEU A 17 26.88 3.19 6.14
CA LEU A 17 26.45 2.87 4.78
C LEU A 17 27.52 2.09 3.99
N HIS A 18 28.80 2.15 4.39
CA HIS A 18 29.86 1.36 3.77
C HIS A 18 29.78 -0.13 4.13
N LYS A 19 29.02 -0.49 5.18
CA LYS A 19 28.74 -1.89 5.55
C LYS A 19 27.48 -2.43 4.91
N LEU A 20 26.76 -1.61 4.16
CA LEU A 20 25.54 -1.97 3.45
C LEU A 20 25.79 -2.00 1.94
N CYS A 21 24.97 -2.77 1.24
CA CYS A 21 24.85 -2.70 -0.21
C CYS A 21 23.38 -2.57 -0.63
N ALA A 22 23.16 -1.94 -1.77
CA ALA A 22 21.90 -1.94 -2.47
C ALA A 22 22.02 -2.83 -3.71
N VAL A 23 21.02 -3.67 -3.94
CA VAL A 23 20.91 -4.44 -5.19
C VAL A 23 19.57 -4.14 -5.84
N ARG A 24 19.55 -4.20 -7.16
CA ARG A 24 18.33 -4.09 -7.94
C ARG A 24 17.90 -5.47 -8.41
N ILE A 25 16.66 -5.84 -8.13
CA ILE A 25 16.02 -7.02 -8.70
C ILE A 25 15.21 -6.55 -9.91
N VAL A 26 15.38 -7.23 -11.04
CA VAL A 26 14.63 -7.01 -12.27
C VAL A 26 13.74 -8.21 -12.52
N LEU A 27 12.44 -7.96 -12.58
CA LEU A 27 11.42 -8.96 -12.91
C LEU A 27 11.34 -9.15 -14.43
N SER A 28 11.02 -10.36 -14.85
CA SER A 28 10.84 -10.68 -16.27
C SER A 28 9.59 -9.99 -16.85
N ASN A 29 9.74 -9.33 -18.01
CA ASN A 29 8.72 -8.51 -18.67
C ASN A 29 7.70 -9.30 -19.54
N GLY A 30 7.52 -10.60 -19.30
CA GLY A 30 6.67 -11.45 -20.15
C GLY A 30 5.15 -11.24 -19.98
N MET A 31 4.73 -10.32 -19.13
CA MET A 31 3.35 -10.14 -18.66
C MET A 31 2.85 -8.72 -18.92
N ALA A 32 1.53 -8.50 -18.86
CA ALA A 32 0.95 -7.16 -18.96
C ALA A 32 1.39 -6.28 -17.77
N ASP A 33 1.52 -4.96 -17.98
CA ASP A 33 2.05 -4.01 -16.97
C ASP A 33 1.37 -4.11 -15.58
N THR A 34 0.05 -4.32 -15.57
CA THR A 34 -0.74 -4.48 -14.34
C THR A 34 -0.33 -5.72 -13.54
N GLU A 35 -0.05 -6.83 -14.23
CA GLU A 35 0.39 -8.09 -13.63
C GLU A 35 1.82 -7.97 -13.10
N VAL A 36 2.70 -7.31 -13.86
CA VAL A 36 4.10 -7.04 -13.46
C VAL A 36 4.14 -6.22 -12.18
N ARG A 37 3.33 -5.16 -12.08
CA ARG A 37 3.22 -4.35 -10.86
C ARG A 37 2.69 -5.14 -9.67
N SER A 38 1.70 -6.00 -9.88
CA SER A 38 1.18 -6.85 -8.80
C SER A 38 2.24 -7.83 -8.29
N THR A 39 3.03 -8.40 -9.20
CA THR A 39 4.13 -9.32 -8.90
C THR A 39 5.26 -8.60 -8.15
N GLN A 40 5.60 -7.38 -8.56
CA GLN A 40 6.57 -6.53 -7.88
C GLN A 40 6.20 -6.27 -6.42
N MET A 41 4.95 -5.89 -6.17
CA MET A 41 4.46 -5.63 -4.82
C MET A 41 4.50 -6.90 -3.96
N LYS A 42 4.02 -8.03 -4.49
CA LYS A 42 4.06 -9.34 -3.81
C LYS A 42 5.48 -9.75 -3.45
N MET A 43 6.43 -9.66 -4.38
CA MET A 43 7.82 -10.03 -4.14
C MET A 43 8.46 -9.10 -3.09
N CYS A 44 8.23 -7.78 -3.15
CA CYS A 44 8.75 -6.86 -2.13
C CYS A 44 8.35 -7.27 -0.70
N ARG A 45 7.11 -7.74 -0.54
CA ARG A 45 6.55 -8.13 0.76
C ARG A 45 7.02 -9.49 1.22
N GLN A 46 7.03 -10.47 0.32
CA GLN A 46 7.55 -11.79 0.63
C GLN A 46 9.00 -11.70 1.08
N LEU A 47 9.83 -10.89 0.40
CA LEU A 47 11.21 -10.62 0.81
C LEU A 47 11.29 -10.06 2.25
N LEU A 48 10.46 -9.08 2.59
CA LEU A 48 10.43 -8.52 3.96
C LEU A 48 9.96 -9.52 5.01
N PHE A 49 9.03 -10.40 4.64
CA PHE A 49 8.53 -11.45 5.53
C PHE A 49 9.57 -12.56 5.75
N LEU A 50 10.28 -12.97 4.68
CA LEU A 50 11.31 -14.00 4.70
C LEU A 50 12.58 -13.53 5.42
N HIS A 51 12.91 -12.24 5.34
CA HIS A 51 14.17 -11.70 5.82
C HIS A 51 13.94 -10.39 6.59
N GLN A 52 14.05 -10.44 7.92
CA GLN A 52 13.91 -9.25 8.77
C GLN A 52 15.08 -8.26 8.63
N ASP A 53 16.24 -8.74 8.18
CA ASP A 53 17.49 -7.98 8.09
C ASP A 53 17.64 -7.17 6.79
N ILE A 54 16.61 -7.17 5.93
CA ILE A 54 16.62 -6.41 4.67
C ILE A 54 15.53 -5.35 4.65
N LEU A 55 15.79 -4.31 3.87
CA LEU A 55 14.80 -3.32 3.49
C LEU A 55 14.51 -3.47 2.00
N THR A 56 13.25 -3.38 1.60
CA THR A 56 12.85 -3.44 0.19
C THR A 56 12.01 -2.23 -0.19
N SER A 57 11.96 -1.91 -1.47
CA SER A 57 10.96 -1.01 -2.05
C SER A 57 10.82 -1.27 -3.54
N PRO A 58 9.61 -1.19 -4.12
CA PRO A 58 9.48 -1.01 -5.56
C PRO A 58 10.20 0.27 -5.98
N VAL A 59 10.81 0.26 -7.17
CA VAL A 59 11.46 1.46 -7.72
C VAL A 59 10.36 2.43 -8.19
N PRO A 60 10.34 3.70 -7.71
CA PRO A 60 9.32 4.66 -8.13
C PRO A 60 9.29 4.84 -9.65
N GLY A 61 8.11 4.68 -10.25
CA GLY A 61 7.90 4.84 -11.70
C GLY A 61 8.36 3.66 -12.56
N ILE A 62 8.96 2.61 -11.99
CA ILE A 62 9.45 1.44 -12.73
C ILE A 62 8.79 0.18 -12.17
N PHE A 63 7.89 -0.44 -12.94
CA PHE A 63 7.03 -1.51 -12.44
C PHE A 63 7.69 -2.89 -12.34
N ASN A 64 8.85 -3.09 -12.96
CA ASN A 64 9.56 -4.37 -12.96
C ASN A 64 10.83 -4.38 -12.09
N GLN A 65 11.07 -3.35 -11.27
CA GLN A 65 12.31 -3.24 -10.49
C GLN A 65 12.09 -3.08 -9.00
N ILE A 66 12.90 -3.76 -8.19
CA ILE A 66 12.84 -3.68 -6.72
C ILE A 66 14.22 -3.30 -6.20
N TRP A 67 14.28 -2.31 -5.32
CA TRP A 67 15.46 -2.05 -4.50
C TRP A 67 15.45 -2.97 -3.28
N VAL A 68 16.62 -3.54 -2.98
CA VAL A 68 16.87 -4.21 -1.70
C VAL A 68 18.13 -3.66 -1.08
N VAL A 69 18.03 -3.19 0.16
CA VAL A 69 19.16 -2.75 0.98
C VAL A 69 19.40 -3.78 2.08
N MET A 70 20.65 -4.20 2.23
CA MET A 70 21.04 -5.22 3.20
C MET A 70 22.50 -5.02 3.65
N ALA A 71 22.90 -5.72 4.71
CA ALA A 71 24.30 -5.78 5.10
C ALA A 71 25.12 -6.61 4.10
N ILE A 72 26.36 -6.20 3.82
CA ILE A 72 27.27 -6.92 2.90
C ILE A 72 27.44 -8.41 3.28
N PRO A 73 27.58 -8.80 4.57
CA PRO A 73 27.64 -10.20 4.95
C PRO A 73 26.39 -11.00 4.56
N PHE A 74 25.19 -10.39 4.64
CA PHE A 74 23.94 -11.04 4.23
C PHE A 74 23.94 -11.31 2.73
N TYR A 75 24.35 -10.32 1.92
CA TYR A 75 24.47 -10.47 0.48
C TYR A 75 25.42 -11.62 0.09
N LYS A 76 26.61 -11.66 0.71
CA LYS A 76 27.63 -12.69 0.46
C LYS A 76 27.18 -14.10 0.85
N ALA A 77 26.21 -14.24 1.75
CA ALA A 77 25.65 -15.54 2.13
C ALA A 77 24.75 -16.15 1.05
N GLY A 78 24.42 -15.44 -0.04
CA GLY A 78 23.70 -15.99 -1.20
C GLY A 78 22.19 -16.26 -0.98
N LYS A 79 21.65 -15.97 0.21
CA LYS A 79 20.24 -16.22 0.57
C LYS A 79 19.26 -15.53 -0.39
N LEU A 80 19.57 -14.29 -0.79
CA LEU A 80 18.74 -13.54 -1.71
C LEU A 80 18.73 -14.18 -3.10
N SER A 81 19.90 -14.50 -3.66
CA SER A 81 20.01 -15.05 -5.02
C SER A 81 19.21 -16.33 -5.20
N ALA A 82 19.27 -17.24 -4.23
CA ALA A 82 18.50 -18.50 -4.26
C ALA A 82 16.98 -18.27 -4.31
N TYR A 83 16.47 -17.26 -3.60
CA TYR A 83 15.05 -16.90 -3.65
C TYR A 83 14.66 -16.25 -4.98
N ILE A 84 15.52 -15.39 -5.53
CA ILE A 84 15.25 -14.66 -6.78
C ILE A 84 15.30 -15.57 -8.00
N GLU A 85 16.25 -16.52 -8.06
CA GLU A 85 16.35 -17.52 -9.13
C GLU A 85 15.07 -18.37 -9.23
N LYS A 86 14.47 -18.74 -8.09
CA LYS A 86 13.20 -19.47 -8.05
C LYS A 86 12.04 -18.72 -8.71
N HIS A 87 12.11 -17.39 -8.80
CA HIS A 87 11.06 -16.54 -9.36
C HIS A 87 11.42 -15.98 -10.74
N GLU A 88 12.41 -16.58 -11.43
CA GLU A 88 12.85 -16.18 -12.78
C GLU A 88 13.18 -14.68 -12.90
N ALA A 89 13.63 -14.08 -11.81
CA ALA A 89 14.05 -12.69 -11.74
C ALA A 89 15.59 -12.60 -11.72
N LYS A 90 16.12 -11.41 -12.04
CA LYS A 90 17.56 -11.17 -12.12
C LYS A 90 18.00 -10.21 -11.04
N VAL A 91 19.10 -10.52 -10.35
CA VAL A 91 19.76 -9.60 -9.41
C VAL A 91 20.90 -8.91 -10.14
N GLU A 92 20.89 -7.58 -10.16
CA GLU A 92 21.99 -6.79 -10.68
C GLU A 92 23.16 -6.71 -9.69
N ALA A 93 24.29 -6.21 -10.18
CA ALA A 93 25.48 -6.02 -9.36
C ALA A 93 25.18 -5.12 -8.14
N PRO A 94 25.77 -5.44 -6.97
CA PRO A 94 25.61 -4.62 -5.77
C PRO A 94 26.25 -3.25 -5.98
N GLN A 95 25.58 -2.23 -5.49
CA GLN A 95 26.05 -0.85 -5.53
C GLN A 95 26.03 -0.22 -4.12
N ARG A 96 26.70 0.92 -4.00
CA ARG A 96 26.73 1.70 -2.76
C ARG A 96 25.33 2.19 -2.42
N VAL A 97 24.97 2.11 -1.14
CA VAL A 97 23.72 2.69 -0.65
C VAL A 97 23.83 4.21 -0.66
N ILE A 98 22.92 4.87 -1.36
CA ILE A 98 22.77 6.33 -1.36
C ILE A 98 21.48 6.72 -0.59
N PRO A 99 21.40 7.94 -0.02
CA PRO A 99 20.30 8.35 0.84
C PRO A 99 18.90 8.14 0.23
N VAL A 100 18.71 8.44 -1.05
CA VAL A 100 17.42 8.28 -1.73
C VAL A 100 16.96 6.82 -1.82
N ILE A 101 17.87 5.87 -2.04
CA ILE A 101 17.55 4.44 -2.06
C ILE A 101 17.13 4.01 -0.65
N LEU A 102 17.93 4.39 0.35
CA LEU A 102 17.65 4.05 1.73
C LEU A 102 16.32 4.64 2.22
N GLN A 103 16.02 5.89 1.87
CA GLN A 103 14.77 6.55 2.21
C GLN A 103 13.55 5.80 1.67
N ASN A 104 13.58 5.45 0.38
CA ASN A 104 12.48 4.71 -0.26
C ASN A 104 12.29 3.32 0.38
N CYS A 105 13.40 2.59 0.58
CA CYS A 105 13.38 1.28 1.24
C CYS A 105 12.89 1.35 2.69
N LEU A 106 13.32 2.35 3.47
CA LEU A 106 12.86 2.58 4.83
C LEU A 106 11.36 2.88 4.86
N LEU A 107 10.89 3.82 4.04
CA LEU A 107 9.49 4.22 4.00
C LEU A 107 8.59 3.03 3.66
N TYR A 108 8.94 2.28 2.62
CA TYR A 108 8.17 1.11 2.21
C TYR A 108 8.21 0.01 3.27
N SER A 109 9.41 -0.37 3.73
CA SER A 109 9.58 -1.47 4.67
C SER A 109 8.93 -1.18 6.01
N LEU A 110 9.05 0.06 6.51
CA LEU A 110 8.41 0.47 7.75
C LEU A 110 6.88 0.45 7.62
N THR A 111 6.34 1.00 6.53
CA THR A 111 4.89 0.95 6.28
C THR A 111 4.37 -0.48 6.22
N ALA A 112 5.09 -1.37 5.52
CA ALA A 112 4.72 -2.78 5.40
C ALA A 112 4.78 -3.51 6.76
N ARG A 113 5.78 -3.22 7.60
CA ARG A 113 5.94 -3.83 8.93
C ARG A 113 4.95 -3.29 9.97
N LEU A 114 4.46 -2.07 9.79
CA LEU A 114 3.43 -1.49 10.66
C LEU A 114 2.04 -2.06 10.40
N ALA A 115 1.77 -2.56 9.19
CA ALA A 115 0.54 -3.25 8.89
C ALA A 115 0.47 -4.63 9.60
N PRO A 116 -0.71 -5.07 10.07
CA PRO A 116 -2.01 -4.42 9.96
C PRO A 116 -2.36 -3.50 11.15
N ALA A 117 -1.42 -3.26 12.08
CA ALA A 117 -1.67 -2.40 13.24
C ALA A 117 -1.81 -0.92 12.85
N TRP A 118 -1.11 -0.50 11.79
CA TRP A 118 -1.30 0.78 11.13
C TRP A 118 -1.38 0.57 9.61
N ASN A 119 -2.45 1.04 8.98
CA ASN A 119 -2.77 0.76 7.58
C ASN A 119 -2.67 2.03 6.74
N LYS A 120 -1.97 1.94 5.60
CA LYS A 120 -1.83 3.06 4.68
C LYS A 120 -3.15 3.35 3.97
N THR A 121 -3.65 4.57 4.16
CA THR A 121 -4.84 5.11 3.51
C THR A 121 -4.54 6.53 3.03
N GLY A 122 -4.31 6.67 1.73
CA GLY A 122 -3.77 7.88 1.12
C GLY A 122 -2.37 8.17 1.64
N HIS A 123 -2.21 9.34 2.27
CA HIS A 123 -0.99 9.78 2.94
C HIS A 123 -0.99 9.47 4.45
N LEU A 124 -2.09 8.92 4.99
CA LEU A 124 -2.25 8.60 6.40
C LEU A 124 -1.90 7.13 6.68
N LEU A 125 -1.41 6.89 7.89
CA LEU A 125 -1.39 5.57 8.52
C LEU A 125 -2.51 5.55 9.56
N VAL A 126 -3.55 4.74 9.36
CA VAL A 126 -4.72 4.65 10.24
C VAL A 126 -4.56 3.46 11.18
N GLN A 127 -4.78 3.69 12.48
CA GLN A 127 -4.61 2.67 13.51
C GLN A 127 -5.72 1.60 13.45
N GLY A 128 -5.35 0.34 13.63
CA GLY A 128 -6.27 -0.78 13.84
C GLY A 128 -6.50 -1.66 12.62
N ARG A 129 -6.63 -2.97 12.83
CA ARG A 129 -6.87 -3.95 11.76
C ARG A 129 -8.23 -3.74 11.08
N GLU A 130 -9.24 -3.39 11.87
CA GLU A 130 -10.64 -3.24 11.45
C GLU A 130 -11.02 -1.77 11.19
N PHE A 131 -10.05 -0.89 10.91
CA PHE A 131 -10.25 0.57 10.77
C PHE A 131 -11.33 0.99 9.76
N LEU A 132 -11.64 0.12 8.79
CA LEU A 132 -12.69 0.35 7.79
C LEU A 132 -14.10 0.08 8.30
N SER A 133 -14.25 -0.67 9.39
CA SER A 133 -15.54 -1.01 10.01
C SER A 133 -15.88 -0.07 11.17
N GLU A 134 -14.96 0.83 11.53
CA GLU A 134 -15.07 1.73 12.68
C GLU A 134 -15.86 3.01 12.34
N MET A 135 -17.06 3.15 12.91
CA MET A 135 -17.91 4.35 12.75
C MET A 135 -17.39 5.59 13.50
N GLY A 136 -16.52 5.35 14.49
CA GLY A 136 -16.05 6.33 15.46
C GLY A 136 -14.87 7.19 15.00
N LYS A 137 -14.34 7.95 15.97
CA LYS A 137 -13.07 8.66 15.82
C LYS A 137 -11.92 7.65 15.88
N GLN A 138 -10.96 7.79 14.98
CA GLN A 138 -9.81 6.89 14.86
C GLN A 138 -8.51 7.70 14.87
N SER A 139 -7.47 7.14 15.46
CA SER A 139 -6.13 7.70 15.41
C SER A 139 -5.52 7.45 14.04
N ALA A 140 -4.94 8.49 13.45
CA ALA A 140 -4.13 8.38 12.26
C ALA A 140 -2.87 9.23 12.40
N VAL A 141 -1.82 8.88 11.66
CA VAL A 141 -0.61 9.68 11.60
C VAL A 141 -0.18 9.92 10.16
N VAL A 142 0.39 11.09 9.90
CA VAL A 142 1.21 11.33 8.71
C VAL A 142 2.65 11.07 9.10
N LEU A 143 3.31 10.17 8.37
CA LEU A 143 4.71 9.81 8.56
C LEU A 143 5.51 10.25 7.34
N ASN A 144 6.48 11.14 7.55
CA ASN A 144 7.49 11.49 6.55
C ASN A 144 8.87 11.04 7.04
N ILE A 145 9.67 10.50 6.12
CA ILE A 145 11.04 10.06 6.38
C ILE A 145 11.97 10.83 5.46
N ASN A 146 12.96 11.50 6.03
CA ASN A 146 14.04 12.14 5.30
C ASN A 146 15.37 11.50 5.68
N VAL A 147 16.18 11.10 4.69
CA VAL A 147 17.49 10.47 4.91
C VAL A 147 18.57 11.37 4.33
N THR A 148 19.58 11.64 5.14
CA THR A 148 20.82 12.33 4.73
C THR A 148 21.99 11.35 4.73
N GLU A 149 23.22 11.81 4.59
CA GLU A 149 24.39 10.93 4.72
C GLU A 149 24.69 10.54 6.18
N THR A 150 24.21 11.31 7.15
CA THR A 150 24.58 11.16 8.57
C THR A 150 23.41 10.77 9.48
N GLN A 151 22.17 11.13 9.11
CA GLN A 151 20.99 10.93 9.95
C GLN A 151 19.72 10.62 9.14
N VAL A 152 18.79 9.95 9.80
CA VAL A 152 17.38 9.82 9.40
C VAL A 152 16.54 10.73 10.28
N CYS A 153 15.66 11.51 9.67
CA CYS A 153 14.65 12.32 10.35
C CYS A 153 13.27 11.72 10.06
N LEU A 154 12.54 11.39 11.11
CA LEU A 154 11.13 11.03 11.06
C LEU A 154 10.30 12.24 11.50
N SER A 155 9.37 12.66 10.66
CA SER A 155 8.36 13.67 10.99
C SER A 155 7.02 12.98 11.13
N ILE A 156 6.43 13.06 12.32
CA ILE A 156 5.16 12.41 12.66
C ILE A 156 4.16 13.48 13.07
N GLU A 157 3.02 13.52 12.39
CA GLU A 157 1.91 14.40 12.73
C GLU A 157 0.68 13.54 13.08
N ALA A 158 0.08 13.80 14.24
CA ALA A 158 -1.07 13.05 14.73
C ALA A 158 -2.39 13.66 14.26
N TYR A 159 -3.32 12.79 13.87
CA TYR A 159 -4.65 13.12 13.39
C TYR A 159 -5.71 12.30 14.10
N THR A 160 -6.89 12.88 14.25
CA THR A 160 -8.12 12.15 14.54
C THR A 160 -9.01 12.23 13.32
N ILE A 161 -9.35 11.07 12.75
CA ILE A 161 -10.15 10.96 11.53
C ILE A 161 -11.45 10.18 11.81
N ARG A 162 -12.37 10.23 10.85
CA ARG A 162 -13.54 9.35 10.77
C ARG A 162 -13.61 8.80 9.36
N LEU A 163 -13.70 7.48 9.24
CA LEU A 163 -13.84 6.76 7.96
C LEU A 163 -14.99 5.75 8.08
N PRO A 164 -16.24 6.20 8.31
CA PRO A 164 -17.37 5.28 8.38
C PRO A 164 -17.57 4.57 7.04
N PRO A 165 -17.89 3.26 7.04
CA PRO A 165 -18.39 2.57 5.86
C PRO A 165 -19.54 3.36 5.22
N PRO A 166 -19.52 3.57 3.89
CA PRO A 166 -20.60 4.28 3.22
C PRO A 166 -21.88 3.45 3.22
N GLU A 167 -23.01 4.11 3.41
CA GLU A 167 -24.33 3.48 3.31
C GLU A 167 -25.12 3.99 2.09
N LEU A 168 -25.98 3.15 1.50
CA LEU A 168 -26.77 3.53 0.30
C LEU A 168 -27.59 4.81 0.48
N ARG A 169 -28.10 5.03 1.70
CA ARG A 169 -28.87 6.24 2.05
C ARG A 169 -28.06 7.54 1.99
N GLU A 170 -26.73 7.48 2.06
CA GLU A 170 -25.85 8.65 2.03
C GLU A 170 -25.59 9.15 0.60
N PHE A 171 -25.95 8.36 -0.40
CA PHE A 171 -25.82 8.70 -1.82
C PHE A 171 -27.08 9.36 -2.40
N ASP A 172 -28.01 9.77 -1.55
CA ASP A 172 -29.26 10.43 -1.93
C ASP A 172 -30.10 9.61 -2.94
N ILE A 173 -30.10 8.28 -2.77
CA ILE A 173 -30.90 7.35 -3.56
C ILE A 173 -32.31 7.25 -2.95
N SER A 174 -33.35 7.24 -3.78
CA SER A 174 -34.73 7.10 -3.30
C SER A 174 -34.97 5.79 -2.53
N GLN A 175 -35.76 5.85 -1.46
CA GLN A 175 -36.07 4.68 -0.62
C GLN A 175 -36.75 3.54 -1.39
N SER A 176 -37.54 3.85 -2.41
CA SER A 176 -38.15 2.84 -3.28
C SER A 176 -37.10 2.06 -4.08
N ILE A 177 -36.05 2.73 -4.56
CA ILE A 177 -34.96 2.09 -5.30
C ILE A 177 -34.09 1.25 -4.37
N ILE A 178 -33.77 1.76 -3.17
CA ILE A 178 -33.02 0.98 -2.16
C ILE A 178 -33.80 -0.29 -1.80
N LYS A 179 -35.11 -0.16 -1.54
CA LYS A 179 -35.95 -1.33 -1.21
C LYS A 179 -36.01 -2.34 -2.35
N ASP A 180 -36.14 -1.88 -3.59
CA ASP A 180 -36.09 -2.77 -4.77
C ASP A 180 -34.74 -3.49 -4.85
N PHE A 181 -33.64 -2.75 -4.67
CA PHE A 181 -32.28 -3.28 -4.65
C PHE A 181 -32.10 -4.36 -3.59
N ASP A 182 -32.54 -4.14 -2.36
CA ASP A 182 -32.40 -5.12 -1.26
C ASP A 182 -33.23 -6.39 -1.49
N THR A 183 -34.36 -6.28 -2.18
CA THR A 183 -35.25 -7.43 -2.42
C THR A 183 -34.83 -8.29 -3.61
N HIS A 184 -34.22 -7.71 -4.63
CA HIS A 184 -33.89 -8.39 -5.89
C HIS A 184 -32.38 -8.60 -6.04
N LYS A 185 -31.94 -9.86 -6.06
CA LYS A 185 -30.52 -10.25 -6.16
C LYS A 185 -29.78 -9.69 -7.40
N ASN A 186 -30.51 -9.38 -8.46
CA ASN A 186 -29.95 -8.88 -9.72
C ASN A 186 -30.27 -7.39 -9.96
N ALA A 187 -30.84 -6.69 -8.98
CA ALA A 187 -31.09 -5.27 -9.12
C ALA A 187 -29.79 -4.49 -9.21
N VAL A 188 -29.85 -3.37 -9.95
CA VAL A 188 -28.74 -2.46 -10.17
C VAL A 188 -29.24 -1.05 -9.88
N ILE A 189 -28.51 -0.32 -9.05
CA ILE A 189 -28.75 1.12 -8.88
C ILE A 189 -27.94 1.84 -9.93
N GLU A 190 -28.62 2.36 -10.94
CA GLU A 190 -28.02 3.11 -12.04
C GLU A 190 -27.53 4.49 -11.59
N GLY A 191 -26.44 4.98 -12.17
CA GLY A 191 -25.79 6.23 -11.74
C GLY A 191 -26.67 7.48 -11.80
N HIS A 192 -27.71 7.50 -12.64
CA HIS A 192 -28.68 8.60 -12.68
C HIS A 192 -29.60 8.64 -11.46
N SER A 193 -29.74 7.51 -10.75
CA SER A 193 -30.50 7.38 -9.50
C SER A 193 -29.67 7.73 -8.25
N ILE A 194 -28.37 8.02 -8.42
CA ILE A 194 -27.41 8.34 -7.37
C ILE A 194 -27.12 9.84 -7.44
N LEU A 195 -27.84 10.64 -6.64
CA LEU A 195 -27.73 12.10 -6.71
C LEU A 195 -26.39 12.58 -6.11
N ASN A 196 -25.95 11.96 -5.02
CA ASN A 196 -24.62 12.17 -4.45
C ASN A 196 -23.69 11.02 -4.87
N ASN A 197 -23.09 11.13 -6.05
CA ASN A 197 -22.32 10.05 -6.67
C ASN A 197 -20.79 10.15 -6.51
N TRP A 198 -20.29 10.97 -5.58
CA TRP A 198 -18.84 11.08 -5.33
C TRP A 198 -18.46 10.38 -4.04
N CYS A 199 -17.38 9.60 -4.08
CA CYS A 199 -16.82 8.94 -2.89
C CYS A 199 -15.29 8.88 -2.96
N TYR A 200 -14.64 8.68 -1.81
CA TYR A 200 -13.19 8.44 -1.76
C TYR A 200 -12.88 6.96 -2.01
N VAL A 201 -11.94 6.68 -2.90
CA VAL A 201 -11.56 5.31 -3.29
C VAL A 201 -10.28 4.88 -2.56
N LEU A 202 -10.43 3.87 -1.72
CA LEU A 202 -9.31 3.23 -1.02
C LEU A 202 -8.42 2.39 -1.96
N PRO A 203 -7.13 2.23 -1.63
CA PRO A 203 -6.41 2.91 -0.55
C PRO A 203 -5.92 4.31 -0.95
N SER A 204 -6.16 4.77 -2.18
CA SER A 204 -5.57 6.02 -2.70
C SER A 204 -6.16 7.30 -2.09
N MET A 205 -7.39 7.22 -1.56
CA MET A 205 -8.19 8.37 -1.11
C MET A 205 -8.42 9.42 -2.21
N LYS A 206 -8.35 9.03 -3.48
CA LYS A 206 -8.79 9.88 -4.60
C LYS A 206 -10.31 9.86 -4.70
N MET A 207 -10.91 10.96 -5.11
CA MET A 207 -12.34 10.96 -5.41
C MET A 207 -12.63 10.17 -6.68
N GLY A 208 -13.62 9.29 -6.61
CA GLY A 208 -14.20 8.57 -7.73
C GLY A 208 -15.69 8.88 -7.84
N LYS A 209 -16.20 8.76 -9.06
CA LYS A 209 -17.63 8.85 -9.34
C LYS A 209 -18.23 7.45 -9.39
N ILE A 210 -19.31 7.24 -8.65
CA ILE A 210 -20.09 6.00 -8.67
C ILE A 210 -20.88 5.97 -9.98
N LEU A 211 -20.65 4.93 -10.80
CA LEU A 211 -21.35 4.73 -12.06
C LEU A 211 -22.62 3.88 -11.87
N SER A 212 -22.52 2.86 -11.03
CA SER A 212 -23.63 2.00 -10.65
C SER A 212 -23.27 1.22 -9.38
N ILE A 213 -24.28 0.63 -8.73
CA ILE A 213 -24.12 -0.25 -7.57
C ILE A 213 -24.79 -1.59 -7.89
N LEU A 214 -24.04 -2.68 -7.72
CA LEU A 214 -24.46 -4.04 -8.05
C LEU A 214 -24.25 -4.97 -6.85
N HIS A 215 -25.09 -6.00 -6.71
CA HIS A 215 -24.87 -7.10 -5.77
C HIS A 215 -23.76 -8.06 -6.21
N THR A 216 -23.54 -8.16 -7.52
CA THR A 216 -22.60 -9.10 -8.13
C THR A 216 -21.55 -8.34 -8.93
N ALA A 217 -20.36 -8.94 -9.04
CA ALA A 217 -19.32 -8.42 -9.91
C ALA A 217 -19.81 -8.37 -11.37
N PRO A 218 -19.51 -7.29 -12.12
CA PRO A 218 -19.89 -7.20 -13.52
C PRO A 218 -19.18 -8.29 -14.36
N PRO A 219 -19.71 -8.63 -15.55
CA PRO A 219 -19.13 -9.69 -16.40
C PRO A 219 -17.66 -9.44 -16.77
N ASP A 220 -17.28 -8.17 -16.92
CA ASP A 220 -15.92 -7.74 -17.28
C ASP A 220 -14.97 -7.67 -16.07
N CYS A 221 -15.43 -8.11 -14.89
CA CYS A 221 -14.62 -8.12 -13.68
C CYS A 221 -13.47 -9.13 -13.80
N PRO A 222 -12.21 -8.73 -13.52
CA PRO A 222 -11.08 -9.66 -13.56
C PRO A 222 -11.12 -10.70 -12.41
N PHE A 223 -11.98 -10.51 -11.42
CA PHE A 223 -12.13 -11.40 -10.27
C PHE A 223 -13.44 -12.21 -10.39
N ARG A 224 -13.35 -13.52 -10.17
CA ARG A 224 -14.50 -14.43 -10.36
C ARG A 224 -15.41 -14.50 -9.14
N SER A 225 -14.88 -14.13 -7.97
CA SER A 225 -15.59 -14.18 -6.70
C SER A 225 -15.14 -13.08 -5.74
N TYR A 226 -15.96 -12.81 -4.73
CA TYR A 226 -15.58 -11.95 -3.60
C TYR A 226 -14.34 -12.49 -2.86
N GLY A 227 -14.19 -13.82 -2.79
CA GLY A 227 -12.98 -14.45 -2.26
C GLY A 227 -11.72 -14.09 -3.05
N ASP A 228 -11.81 -14.00 -4.38
CA ASP A 228 -10.68 -13.58 -5.22
C ASP A 228 -10.31 -12.11 -4.99
N PHE A 229 -11.31 -11.23 -4.78
CA PHE A 229 -11.07 -9.86 -4.36
C PHE A 229 -10.34 -9.81 -3.02
N GLN A 230 -10.82 -10.55 -2.03
CA GLN A 230 -10.21 -10.57 -0.70
C GLN A 230 -8.77 -11.10 -0.77
N MET A 231 -8.53 -12.21 -1.46
CA MET A 231 -7.18 -12.75 -1.66
C MET A 231 -6.27 -11.77 -2.40
N HIS A 232 -6.77 -11.07 -3.42
CA HIS A 232 -5.99 -10.04 -4.12
C HIS A 232 -5.55 -8.94 -3.16
N TRP A 233 -6.48 -8.43 -2.36
CA TRP A 233 -6.19 -7.38 -1.39
C TRP A 233 -5.35 -7.85 -0.21
N ASP A 234 -5.51 -9.07 0.29
CA ASP A 234 -4.67 -9.63 1.36
C ASP A 234 -3.23 -9.81 0.89
N ASN A 235 -3.03 -10.22 -0.37
CA ASN A 235 -1.69 -10.26 -0.97
C ASN A 235 -1.09 -8.85 -1.17
N LEU A 236 -1.95 -7.82 -1.25
CA LEU A 236 -1.60 -6.40 -1.40
C LEU A 236 -1.74 -5.55 -0.12
N ARG A 237 -2.12 -6.13 1.04
CA ARG A 237 -2.13 -5.52 2.38
C ARG A 237 -0.87 -5.82 3.18
#